data_AF-A0A2D5VGI2-F1
#
_entry.id   AF-A0A2D5VGI2-F1
#
_cell.length_a   1.000
_cell.length_b   1.000
_cell.length_c   1.000
_cell.angle_alpha   90.00
_cell.angle_beta   90.00
_cell.angle_gamma   90.00
#
_symmetry.space_group_name_H-M   'P 1'
#
loop_
_entity.id
_entity.type
_entity.pdbx_description
1 polymer ?
#
loop_
_entity_poly.entity_id
_entity_poly.type
_entity_poly.pdbx_seq_one_letter_code
_entity_poly.pdbx_strand_id
1 'polypeptide(L)'
;MFSSGNCSADGLYLRARFTPLAIALFNKEPGAAEVPWHQDLHYWPLEPMITISAWLAIDEATVENAGVQIVPGAHKQVIPHVKAPPEMLFRQMADPNYISTQPLSTWNSNRVSSFCSMNRHFTVRPPIPRIIVGSVWQSGSQFR
;
A
#
# COMPACT_ATOMS: atom_id res chain seq x y z
N MET A 1 -0.05 -20.32 -5.09
CA MET A 1 0.84 -20.49 -3.91
C MET A 1 1.08 -19.11 -3.31
N PHE A 2 0.28 -18.71 -2.32
CA PHE A 2 0.37 -17.40 -1.67
C PHE A 2 1.72 -17.34 -0.93
N SER A 3 2.63 -16.43 -1.30
CA SER A 3 3.69 -16.07 -0.35
C SER A 3 3.05 -15.14 0.66
N SER A 4 2.66 -15.70 1.80
CA SER A 4 2.39 -14.98 3.03
C SER A 4 3.68 -14.28 3.47
N GLY A 5 3.96 -13.11 2.88
CA GLY A 5 4.92 -12.18 3.45
C GLY A 5 4.31 -11.62 4.73
N ASN A 6 4.58 -12.28 5.86
CA ASN A 6 4.48 -11.83 7.26
C ASN A 6 3.52 -10.68 7.64
N CYS A 7 2.34 -10.61 7.04
CA CYS A 7 1.15 -10.20 7.76
C CYS A 7 0.67 -11.46 8.49
N SER A 8 1.34 -11.82 9.59
CA SER A 8 0.68 -12.60 10.64
C SER A 8 -0.35 -11.68 11.29
N ALA A 9 -1.39 -11.39 10.52
CA ALA A 9 -2.73 -11.24 11.02
C ALA A 9 -2.96 -12.38 12.01
N ASP A 10 -3.13 -12.06 13.29
CA ASP A 10 -3.44 -13.01 14.36
C ASP A 10 -4.83 -13.66 14.15
N GLY A 11 -5.03 -14.40 13.06
CA GLY A 11 -6.28 -15.09 12.69
C GLY A 11 -7.51 -14.19 12.44
N LEU A 12 -7.42 -12.89 12.71
CA LEU A 12 -8.57 -11.99 12.84
C LEU A 12 -9.24 -11.65 11.50
N TYR A 13 -8.46 -11.59 10.42
CA TYR A 13 -8.95 -11.16 9.10
C TYR A 13 -9.73 -12.25 8.35
N LEU A 14 -9.62 -13.53 8.75
CA LEU A 14 -10.30 -14.65 8.06
C LEU A 14 -11.77 -14.80 8.47
N ARG A 15 -12.25 -14.05 9.47
CA ARG A 15 -13.64 -14.15 9.97
C ARG A 15 -14.48 -12.89 9.77
N ALA A 16 -13.89 -11.79 9.32
CA ALA A 16 -14.61 -10.54 9.07
C ALA A 16 -15.22 -10.51 7.67
N ARG A 17 -16.42 -9.92 7.55
CA ARG A 17 -17.01 -9.58 6.25
C ARG A 17 -16.39 -8.27 5.76
N PHE A 18 -15.81 -8.30 4.57
CA PHE A 18 -15.24 -7.13 3.91
C PHE A 18 -16.12 -6.71 2.73
N THR A 19 -16.42 -5.43 2.66
CA THR A 19 -17.16 -4.81 1.56
C THR A 19 -16.17 -4.07 0.66
N PRO A 20 -16.21 -4.25 -0.67
CA PRO A 20 -15.36 -3.49 -1.58
C PRO A 20 -15.81 -2.03 -1.56
N LEU A 21 -14.86 -1.12 -1.36
CA LEU A 21 -15.11 0.32 -1.42
C LEU A 21 -14.73 0.91 -2.78
N ALA A 22 -13.59 0.50 -3.31
CA ALA A 22 -13.09 1.01 -4.58
C ALA A 22 -12.20 -0.02 -5.28
N ILE A 23 -12.23 0.00 -6.61
CA ILE A 23 -11.29 -0.70 -7.47
C ILE A 23 -10.79 0.34 -8.48
N ALA A 24 -9.48 0.45 -8.63
CA ALA A 24 -8.84 1.40 -9.52
C ALA A 24 -7.72 0.74 -10.31
N LEU A 25 -7.58 1.18 -11.56
CA LEU A 25 -6.44 0.84 -12.40
C LEU A 25 -5.44 1.99 -12.33
N PHE A 26 -4.21 1.66 -11.96
CA PHE A 26 -3.09 2.59 -11.88
C PHE A 26 -2.16 2.32 -13.06
N ASN A 27 -2.24 3.18 -14.08
CA ASN A 27 -1.26 3.19 -15.16
C ASN A 27 -0.17 4.21 -14.83
N LYS A 28 1.08 3.77 -14.82
CA LYS A 28 2.25 4.62 -14.69
C LYS A 28 3.06 4.58 -15.98
N GLU A 29 3.07 5.69 -16.68
CA GLU A 29 3.91 5.88 -17.87
C GLU A 29 5.40 6.06 -17.47
N PRO A 30 6.34 5.85 -18.41
CA PRO A 30 7.76 6.11 -18.18
C PRO A 30 7.99 7.53 -17.65
N GLY A 31 8.71 7.64 -16.55
CA GLY A 31 9.00 8.93 -15.93
C GLY A 31 7.87 9.52 -15.07
N ALA A 32 6.77 8.80 -14.86
CA ALA A 32 5.69 9.21 -13.95
C ALA A 32 6.21 9.51 -12.54
N ALA A 33 5.57 10.47 -11.87
CA ALA A 33 5.96 10.92 -10.54
C ALA A 33 5.97 9.76 -9.52
N GLU A 34 6.89 9.85 -8.57
CA GLU A 34 7.00 8.88 -7.47
C GLU A 34 5.80 9.02 -6.54
N VAL A 35 5.35 7.90 -5.97
CA VAL A 35 4.35 7.96 -4.89
C VAL A 35 5.13 7.91 -3.59
N PRO A 36 5.08 8.98 -2.76
CA PRO A 36 5.85 9.04 -1.53
C PRO A 36 5.42 7.96 -0.55
N TRP A 37 6.25 7.73 0.47
CA TRP A 37 5.82 6.96 1.63
C TRP A 37 4.52 7.53 2.20
N HIS A 38 3.51 6.70 2.37
CA HIS A 38 2.23 7.11 2.95
C HIS A 38 1.48 5.93 3.56
N GLN A 39 0.45 6.23 4.35
CA GLN A 39 -0.59 5.29 4.77
C GLN A 39 -1.88 5.66 4.04
N ASP A 40 -2.54 4.70 3.37
CA ASP A 40 -3.75 4.97 2.57
C ASP A 40 -4.85 5.67 3.40
N LEU A 41 -4.97 5.29 4.69
CA LEU A 41 -5.97 5.84 5.59
C LEU A 41 -5.80 7.35 5.84
N HIS A 42 -4.59 7.90 5.67
CA HIS A 42 -4.38 9.34 5.78
C HIS A 42 -5.17 10.11 4.71
N TYR A 43 -5.31 9.53 3.52
CA TYR A 43 -6.06 10.10 2.41
C TYR A 43 -7.54 9.72 2.42
N TRP A 44 -7.85 8.53 2.94
CA TRP A 44 -9.21 8.04 3.10
C TRP A 44 -9.49 7.69 4.57
N PRO A 45 -9.80 8.69 5.41
CA PRO A 45 -10.13 8.45 6.81
C PRO A 45 -11.48 7.75 6.90
N LEU A 46 -11.44 6.43 6.98
CA LEU A 46 -12.60 5.55 7.05
C LEU A 46 -12.85 5.11 8.49
N GLU A 47 -14.11 5.07 8.90
CA GLU A 47 -14.56 4.55 10.20
C GLU A 47 -15.48 3.34 9.98
N PRO A 48 -15.21 2.16 10.57
CA PRO A 48 -14.01 1.80 11.35
C PRO A 48 -12.75 1.70 10.48
N MET A 49 -11.59 1.99 11.10
CA MET A 49 -10.26 1.95 10.47
C MET A 49 -9.73 0.53 10.21
N ILE A 50 -10.62 -0.39 9.79
CA ILE A 50 -10.29 -1.79 9.49
C ILE A 50 -10.43 -1.99 7.99
N THR A 51 -9.35 -1.68 7.29
CA THR A 51 -9.29 -1.71 5.82
C THR A 51 -8.12 -2.55 5.33
N ILE A 52 -8.36 -3.22 4.20
CA ILE A 52 -7.36 -4.00 3.49
C ILE A 52 -7.31 -3.49 2.06
N SER A 53 -6.10 -3.24 1.58
CA SER A 53 -5.82 -2.96 0.17
C SER A 53 -5.26 -4.23 -0.47
N ALA A 54 -5.75 -4.61 -1.66
CA ALA A 54 -5.19 -5.69 -2.47
C ALA A 54 -4.77 -5.14 -3.82
N TRP A 55 -3.52 -5.41 -4.19
CA TRP A 55 -2.88 -4.94 -5.41
C TRP A 55 -2.47 -6.13 -6.27
N LEU A 56 -2.92 -6.13 -7.52
CA LEU A 56 -2.58 -7.11 -8.53
C LEU A 56 -1.72 -6.43 -9.61
N ALA A 57 -0.45 -6.78 -9.65
CA ALA A 57 0.44 -6.36 -10.73
C ALA A 57 0.05 -7.07 -12.02
N ILE A 58 -0.28 -6.31 -13.07
CA ILE A 58 -0.53 -6.84 -14.42
C ILE A 58 0.81 -7.07 -15.13
N ASP A 59 1.73 -6.11 -14.98
CA ASP A 59 3.08 -6.19 -15.52
C ASP A 59 4.11 -6.61 -14.45
N GLU A 60 5.35 -6.82 -14.89
CA GLU A 60 6.44 -7.15 -13.99
C GLU A 60 6.69 -6.06 -12.94
N ALA A 61 6.84 -6.50 -11.69
CA ALA A 61 6.99 -5.67 -10.51
C ALA A 61 8.39 -5.86 -9.92
N THR A 62 9.27 -4.88 -10.08
CA THR A 62 10.61 -4.88 -9.46
C THR A 62 10.83 -3.58 -8.70
N VAL A 63 11.89 -3.52 -7.88
CA VAL A 63 12.25 -2.29 -7.16
C VAL A 63 12.48 -1.15 -8.15
N GLU A 64 13.14 -1.46 -9.26
CA GLU A 64 13.52 -0.53 -10.32
C GLU A 64 12.32 -0.14 -11.18
N ASN A 65 11.33 -1.04 -11.33
CA ASN A 65 10.12 -0.79 -12.12
C ASN A 65 8.91 -0.40 -11.25
N ALA A 66 9.09 0.55 -10.33
CA ALA A 66 8.00 1.09 -9.50
C ALA A 66 7.18 0.03 -8.72
N GLY A 67 7.78 -1.09 -8.37
CA GLY A 67 7.23 -2.10 -7.46
C GLY A 67 6.83 -1.46 -6.13
N VAL A 68 5.68 -1.87 -5.59
CA VAL A 68 5.25 -1.37 -4.28
C VAL A 68 6.21 -1.91 -3.24
N GLN A 69 6.77 -1.00 -2.45
CA GLN A 69 7.64 -1.32 -1.32
C GLN A 69 6.84 -1.10 -0.05
N ILE A 70 6.87 -2.06 0.86
CA ILE A 70 6.11 -2.00 2.11
C ILE A 70 7.08 -2.15 3.29
N VAL A 71 6.77 -1.44 4.38
CA VAL A 71 7.40 -1.65 5.68
C VAL A 71 6.55 -2.65 6.50
N PRO A 72 7.02 -3.89 6.73
CA PRO A 72 6.29 -4.87 7.54
C PRO A 72 6.01 -4.35 8.96
N GLY A 73 4.81 -4.63 9.48
CA GLY A 73 4.42 -4.19 10.83
C GLY A 73 4.07 -2.69 10.96
N ALA A 74 4.26 -1.90 9.90
CA ALA A 74 3.99 -0.46 9.90
C ALA A 74 2.54 -0.09 10.24
N HIS A 75 1.59 -0.95 9.89
CA HIS A 75 0.16 -0.76 10.16
C HIS A 75 -0.21 -0.65 11.64
N LYS A 76 0.68 -1.06 12.56
CA LYS A 76 0.41 -1.00 14.01
C LYS A 76 0.43 0.43 14.58
N GLN A 77 0.89 1.41 13.81
CA GLN A 77 1.00 2.79 14.26
C GLN A 77 0.63 3.78 13.14
N VAL A 78 -0.28 4.71 13.46
CA VAL A 78 -0.52 5.92 12.64
C VAL A 78 0.66 6.87 12.88
N ILE A 79 1.24 7.40 11.81
CA ILE A 79 2.34 8.38 11.91
C ILE A 79 1.94 9.72 11.29
N PRO A 80 2.56 10.83 11.73
CA PRO A 80 2.29 12.13 11.13
C PRO A 80 2.67 12.14 9.64
N HIS A 81 1.91 12.91 8.86
CA HIS A 81 2.23 13.21 7.47
C HIS A 81 2.66 14.67 7.34
N VAL A 82 3.75 14.91 6.62
CA VAL A 82 4.35 16.20 6.33
C VAL A 82 4.15 16.56 4.85
N LYS A 83 4.47 17.79 4.47
CA LYS A 83 4.40 18.21 3.06
C LYS A 83 5.41 17.41 2.24
N ALA A 84 4.95 16.80 1.15
CA ALA A 84 5.81 16.08 0.22
C ALA A 84 6.55 17.05 -0.72
N PRO A 85 7.70 16.64 -1.26
CA PRO A 85 8.37 17.35 -2.35
C PRO A 85 7.44 17.53 -3.57
N PRO A 86 7.52 18.67 -4.28
CA PRO A 86 6.59 19.01 -5.36
C PRO A 86 6.67 18.09 -6.59
N GLU A 87 7.76 17.33 -6.75
CA GLU A 87 7.97 16.36 -7.82
C GLU A 87 7.24 15.02 -7.62
N MET A 88 6.70 14.80 -6.41
CA MET A 88 6.01 13.58 -6.05
C MET A 88 4.50 13.69 -6.34
N LEU A 89 3.86 12.54 -6.54
CA LEU A 89 2.45 12.49 -6.94
C LEU A 89 1.51 13.04 -5.86
N PHE A 90 1.83 12.81 -4.59
CA PHE A 90 1.00 13.26 -3.48
C PHE A 90 1.53 14.54 -2.84
N ARG A 91 0.62 15.34 -2.29
CA ARG A 91 0.97 16.61 -1.61
C ARG A 91 1.54 16.41 -0.21
N GLN A 92 1.26 15.26 0.41
CA GLN A 92 1.74 14.90 1.74
C GLN A 92 2.42 13.54 1.70
N MET A 93 3.34 13.32 2.63
CA MET A 93 4.04 12.06 2.80
C MET A 93 4.17 11.74 4.29
N ALA A 94 4.27 10.46 4.62
CA ALA A 94 4.68 10.01 5.94
C ALA A 94 5.97 10.73 6.37
N ASP A 95 6.01 11.21 7.60
CA ASP A 95 7.19 11.89 8.15
C ASP A 95 8.42 10.97 8.09
N PRO A 96 9.49 11.35 7.37
CA PRO A 96 10.70 10.56 7.22
C PRO A 96 11.36 10.12 8.53
N ASN A 97 11.18 10.90 9.61
CA ASN A 97 11.70 10.57 10.94
C ASN A 97 11.11 9.27 11.51
N TYR A 98 9.98 8.79 10.95
CA TYR A 98 9.28 7.58 11.38
C TYR A 98 9.43 6.41 10.38
N ILE A 99 10.25 6.59 9.34
CA ILE A 99 10.44 5.61 8.25
C ILE A 99 11.74 4.82 8.43
N SER A 100 12.69 5.30 9.24
CA SER A 100 14.02 4.69 9.33
C SER A 100 13.98 3.29 9.97
N THR A 101 14.66 2.34 9.30
CA THR A 101 15.23 1.06 9.81
C THR A 101 14.44 -0.25 9.72
N GLN A 102 13.58 -0.48 8.73
CA GLN A 102 12.94 -1.81 8.57
C GLN A 102 13.24 -2.43 7.19
N PRO A 103 13.34 -3.78 7.09
CA PRO A 103 13.54 -4.43 5.80
C PRO A 103 12.35 -4.14 4.87
N LEU A 104 12.66 -3.65 3.67
CA LEU A 104 11.67 -3.39 2.63
C LEU A 104 11.28 -4.72 1.99
N SER A 105 10.00 -5.05 2.02
CA SER A 105 9.48 -6.12 1.17
C SER A 105 9.06 -5.50 -0.16
N THR A 106 9.69 -5.94 -1.25
CA THR A 106 9.25 -5.62 -2.62
C THR A 106 8.44 -6.78 -3.16
N TRP A 107 7.32 -6.46 -3.82
CA TRP A 107 6.45 -7.46 -4.42
C TRP A 107 6.88 -7.75 -5.85
N ASN A 108 7.11 -9.04 -6.13
CA ASN A 108 7.49 -9.53 -7.45
C ASN A 108 6.25 -9.84 -8.31
N SER A 109 6.44 -9.91 -9.63
CA SER A 109 5.40 -10.09 -10.65
C SER A 109 4.48 -11.32 -10.50
N ASN A 110 3.30 -11.25 -11.12
CA ASN A 110 2.28 -12.32 -11.17
C ASN A 110 1.73 -12.78 -9.79
N ARG A 111 1.75 -11.91 -8.79
CA ARG A 111 1.17 -12.20 -7.46
C ARG A 111 0.16 -11.14 -7.06
N VAL A 112 -1.01 -11.60 -6.59
CA VAL A 112 -1.93 -10.79 -5.79
C VAL A 112 -1.25 -10.56 -4.44
N SER A 113 -1.12 -9.30 -4.05
CA SER A 113 -0.55 -8.92 -2.75
C SER A 113 -1.58 -8.11 -1.98
N SER A 114 -1.95 -8.59 -0.80
CA SER A 114 -2.81 -7.84 0.12
C SER A 114 -2.00 -7.30 1.28
N PHE A 115 -2.31 -6.07 1.68
CA PHE A 115 -1.72 -5.43 2.85
C PHE A 115 -2.77 -4.55 3.53
N CYS A 116 -2.63 -4.40 4.85
CA CYS A 116 -3.47 -3.45 5.59
C CYS A 116 -3.23 -2.04 5.05
N SER A 117 -4.28 -1.28 4.76
CA SER A 117 -4.20 0.09 4.19
C SER A 117 -3.46 1.07 5.10
N MET A 118 -3.25 0.69 6.36
CA MET A 118 -2.40 1.39 7.33
C MET A 118 -0.90 1.10 7.18
N ASN A 119 -0.50 0.12 6.38
CA ASN A 119 0.91 -0.11 6.11
C ASN A 119 1.47 1.06 5.31
N ARG A 120 2.71 1.41 5.64
CA ARG A 120 3.47 2.39 4.89
C ARG A 120 3.92 1.77 3.58
N HIS A 121 3.61 2.42 2.47
CA HIS A 121 4.08 1.97 1.16
C HIS A 121 4.52 3.11 0.26
N PHE A 122 5.39 2.77 -0.69
CA PHE A 122 6.10 3.68 -1.58
C PHE A 122 6.30 3.05 -2.95
N THR A 123 6.44 3.88 -3.98
CA THR A 123 6.82 3.44 -5.33
C THR A 123 7.73 4.46 -6.00
N VAL A 124 8.82 3.99 -6.61
CA VAL A 124 9.74 4.83 -7.39
C VAL A 124 9.14 5.27 -8.73
N ARG A 125 9.86 6.17 -9.42
CA ARG A 125 9.63 6.53 -10.82
C ARG A 125 9.94 5.34 -11.74
N PRO A 126 8.99 4.88 -12.58
CA PRO A 126 9.26 3.75 -13.45
C PRO A 126 10.03 4.15 -14.73
N PRO A 127 10.97 3.31 -15.20
CA PRO A 127 11.67 3.49 -16.47
C PRO A 127 10.86 3.00 -17.68
N ILE A 128 9.88 2.11 -17.47
CA ILE A 128 8.99 1.54 -18.50
C ILE A 128 7.52 1.66 -18.04
N PRO A 129 6.52 1.59 -18.94
CA PRO A 129 5.12 1.66 -18.53
C PRO A 129 4.74 0.51 -17.59
N ARG A 130 3.81 0.76 -16.67
CA ARG A 130 3.36 -0.23 -15.68
C ARG A 130 1.89 -0.08 -15.32
N ILE A 131 1.18 -1.20 -15.30
CA ILE A 131 -0.21 -1.30 -14.88
C ILE A 131 -0.35 -2.12 -13.60
N ILE A 132 -1.10 -1.58 -12.65
CA ILE A 132 -1.52 -2.28 -11.43
C ILE A 132 -3.02 -2.09 -11.23
N VAL A 133 -3.70 -3.14 -10.78
CA VAL A 133 -5.07 -3.04 -10.30
C VAL A 133 -5.04 -3.02 -8.77
N GLY A 134 -5.51 -1.92 -8.17
CA GLY A 134 -5.66 -1.80 -6.73
C GLY A 134 -7.13 -1.87 -6.33
N SER A 135 -7.41 -2.51 -5.20
CA SER A 135 -8.75 -2.55 -4.60
C SER A 135 -8.66 -2.30 -3.11
N VAL A 136 -9.63 -1.58 -2.55
CA VAL A 136 -9.71 -1.28 -1.12
C VAL A 136 -11.02 -1.86 -0.58
N TRP A 137 -10.92 -2.55 0.54
CA TRP A 137 -12.02 -3.25 1.19
C TRP A 137 -12.08 -2.84 2.65
N GLN A 138 -13.29 -2.59 3.16
CA GLN A 138 -13.51 -2.22 4.56
C GLN A 138 -14.31 -3.29 5.29
N SER A 139 -13.94 -3.56 6.54
CA SER A 139 -14.72 -4.46 7.39
C SER A 139 -16.07 -3.83 7.74
N GLY A 140 -17.16 -4.56 7.49
CA GLY A 140 -18.51 -4.15 7.88
C GLY A 140 -18.82 -4.36 9.37
N SER A 141 -17.91 -4.96 10.12
CA SER A 141 -18.06 -5.21 11.56
C SER A 141 -17.09 -4.34 12.34
N GLN A 142 -17.61 -3.42 13.15
CA GLN A 142 -16.87 -2.96 14.33
C GLN A 142 -16.71 -4.19 15.21
N PHE A 143 -15.47 -4.67 15.38
CA PHE A 143 -15.21 -5.70 16.39
C PHE A 143 -15.60 -5.07 17.74
N ARG A 144 -16.67 -5.59 18.35
CA ARG A 144 -16.96 -5.38 19.77
C ARG A 144 -16.15 -6.37 20.60
#